data_AF-A0A7W3ZDD7-F1
#
_entry.id   AF-A0A7W3ZDD7-F1
#
_cell.length_a   1.000
_cell.length_b   1.000
_cell.length_c   1.000
_cell.angle_alpha   90.00
_cell.angle_beta   90.00
_cell.angle_gamma   90.00
#
_symmetry.space_group_name_H-M   'P 1'
#
loop_
_entity.id
_entity.type
_entity.pdbx_description
1 polymer ?
#
loop_
_entity_poly.entity_id
_entity_poly.type
_entity_poly.pdbx_seq_one_letter_code
_entity_poly.pdbx_strand_id
1 'polypeptide(L)'
;MAPEPTAPIADGLVLATRTGDLDEVVRLLGELDALPVRQRVLRGLVHRCAAAVRERFGPQPEDAVFTAVAVGEDAVAADVDDLRPGVRAALRAVLAELNGDFEALEVQLGQAAREPRLTGLVHCLLWAAGLP
;
A
#
# COMPACT_ATOMS: atom_id res chain seq x y z
N MET A 1 8.12 -8.46 -20.47
CA MET A 1 7.67 -7.09 -20.17
C MET A 1 8.35 -6.71 -18.87
N ALA A 2 9.33 -5.80 -18.92
CA ALA A 2 10.06 -5.38 -17.72
C ALA A 2 9.08 -4.68 -16.75
N PRO A 3 9.23 -4.82 -15.43
CA PRO A 3 8.41 -4.05 -14.49
C PRO A 3 8.63 -2.56 -14.79
N GLU A 4 7.54 -1.80 -14.99
CA GLU A 4 7.62 -0.34 -15.01
C GLU A 4 8.37 0.10 -13.75
N PRO A 5 9.33 1.03 -13.85
CA PRO A 5 10.06 1.51 -12.68
C PRO A 5 9.03 1.97 -11.66
N THR A 6 9.00 1.30 -10.51
CA THR A 6 8.21 1.69 -9.35
C THR A 6 8.39 3.20 -9.19
N ALA A 7 7.27 3.93 -9.23
CA ALA A 7 7.29 5.37 -9.42
C ALA A 7 8.36 6.01 -8.51
N PRO A 8 9.30 6.82 -9.05
CA PRO A 8 10.38 7.42 -8.25
C PRO A 8 9.87 8.17 -7.02
N ILE A 9 8.63 8.65 -7.06
CA ILE A 9 7.92 9.27 -5.93
C ILE A 9 7.60 8.26 -4.81
N ALA A 10 7.13 7.05 -5.12
CA ALA A 10 6.84 6.03 -4.11
C ALA A 10 8.13 5.60 -3.38
N ASP A 11 9.21 5.45 -4.15
CA ASP A 11 10.53 5.10 -3.63
C ASP A 11 11.10 6.22 -2.76
N GLY A 12 10.99 7.47 -3.22
CA GLY A 12 11.36 8.66 -2.47
C GLY A 12 10.55 8.83 -1.19
N LEU A 13 9.23 8.62 -1.23
CA LEU A 13 8.37 8.68 -0.05
C LEU A 13 8.79 7.67 1.00
N VAL A 14 9.06 6.41 0.60
CA VAL A 14 9.50 5.37 1.54
C VAL A 14 10.85 5.73 2.15
N LEU A 15 11.81 6.20 1.35
CA LEU A 15 13.13 6.60 1.84
C LEU A 15 13.03 7.76 2.83
N ALA A 16 12.36 8.84 2.45
CA ALA A 16 12.16 10.02 3.31
C ALA A 16 11.43 9.66 4.61
N THR A 17 10.44 8.78 4.55
CA THR A 17 9.74 8.27 5.74
C THR A 17 10.67 7.47 6.64
N ARG A 18 11.54 6.61 6.09
CA ARG A 18 12.51 5.81 6.85
C ARG A 18 13.60 6.67 7.49
N THR A 19 14.03 7.75 6.84
CA THR A 19 15.06 8.67 7.37
C THR A 19 14.50 9.74 8.28
N GLY A 20 13.18 9.86 8.41
CA GLY A 20 12.53 10.92 9.18
C GLY A 20 12.60 12.30 8.51
N ASP A 21 12.86 12.35 7.20
CA ASP A 21 12.88 13.59 6.43
C ASP A 21 11.44 14.04 6.11
N LEU A 22 10.81 14.67 7.10
CA LEU A 22 9.41 15.09 7.01
C LEU A 22 9.19 16.18 5.96
N ASP A 23 10.18 17.03 5.71
CA ASP A 23 10.09 18.08 4.70
C ASP A 23 10.00 17.47 3.29
N GLU A 24 10.82 16.46 3.02
CA GLU A 24 10.78 15.72 1.76
C GLU A 24 9.48 14.91 1.61
N VAL A 25 8.97 14.30 2.69
CA VAL A 25 7.66 13.63 2.67
C VAL A 25 6.55 14.60 2.29
N VAL A 26 6.49 15.77 2.93
CA VAL A 26 5.47 16.79 2.64
C VAL A 26 5.58 17.27 1.19
N ARG A 27 6.81 17.52 0.71
CA ARG A 27 7.07 17.94 -0.67
C ARG A 27 6.56 16.90 -1.67
N LEU A 28 6.90 15.63 -1.48
CA LEU A 28 6.48 14.53 -2.37
C LEU A 28 4.98 14.24 -2.31
N LEU A 29 4.35 14.35 -1.13
CA LEU A 29 2.90 14.25 -1.01
C LEU A 29 2.17 15.39 -1.74
N GLY A 30 2.78 16.58 -1.79
CA GLY A 30 2.29 17.72 -2.56
C GLY A 30 2.31 17.51 -4.08
N GLU A 31 3.08 16.55 -4.60
CA GLU A 31 3.08 16.21 -6.04
C GLU A 31 1.89 15.32 -6.44
N LEU A 32 1.11 14.85 -5.47
CA LEU A 32 0.05 13.86 -5.69
C LEU A 32 -1.29 14.49 -6.08
N ASP A 33 -1.32 15.64 -6.77
CA ASP A 33 -2.57 16.33 -7.08
C ASP A 33 -3.43 15.60 -8.11
N ALA A 34 -2.81 14.92 -9.07
CA ALA A 34 -3.52 14.24 -10.15
C ALA A 34 -3.85 12.78 -9.79
N LEU A 35 -5.10 12.34 -10.05
CA LEU A 35 -5.54 10.97 -9.80
C LEU A 35 -4.63 9.89 -10.44
N PRO A 36 -4.16 10.02 -11.69
CA PRO A 36 -3.24 9.05 -12.27
C PRO A 36 -1.90 8.95 -11.52
N VAL A 37 -1.40 10.07 -10.99
CA VAL A 37 -0.17 10.10 -10.18
C VAL A 37 -0.41 9.38 -8.85
N ARG A 38 -1.51 9.68 -8.16
CA ARG A 38 -1.92 8.98 -6.93
C ARG A 38 -1.99 7.48 -7.13
N GLN A 39 -2.66 7.03 -8.19
CA GLN A 39 -2.84 5.62 -8.47
C GLN A 39 -1.50 4.92 -8.75
N ARG A 40 -0.59 5.57 -9.49
CA ARG A 40 0.75 5.03 -9.77
C ARG A 40 1.60 4.92 -8.51
N VAL A 41 1.60 5.96 -7.66
CA VAL A 41 2.32 5.95 -6.38
C VAL A 41 1.75 4.88 -5.46
N LEU A 42 0.42 4.80 -5.34
CA LEU A 42 -0.23 3.78 -4.53
C LEU A 42 0.10 2.36 -5.03
N ARG A 43 0.11 2.12 -6.34
CA ARG A 43 0.55 0.83 -6.90
C ARG A 43 1.98 0.49 -6.48
N GLY A 44 2.90 1.45 -6.57
CA GLY A 44 4.29 1.26 -6.14
C GLY A 44 4.40 0.88 -4.66
N LEU A 45 3.64 1.56 -3.79
CA LEU A 45 3.59 1.25 -2.36
C LEU A 45 2.96 -0.13 -2.08
N VAL A 46 1.87 -0.47 -2.76
CA VAL A 46 1.20 -1.77 -2.67
C VAL A 46 2.15 -2.90 -3.07
N HIS A 47 2.84 -2.73 -4.21
CA HIS A 47 3.82 -3.70 -4.68
C HIS A 47 4.96 -3.90 -3.68
N ARG A 48 5.50 -2.82 -3.10
CA ARG A 48 6.52 -2.89 -2.04
C ARG A 48 6.02 -3.63 -0.80
N CYS A 49 4.80 -3.36 -0.35
CA CYS A 49 4.19 -4.08 0.77
C CYS A 49 4.08 -5.58 0.47
N ALA A 50 3.54 -5.94 -0.69
CA ALA A 50 3.38 -7.33 -1.10
C ALA A 50 4.73 -8.05 -1.25
N ALA A 51 5.74 -7.38 -1.83
CA ALA A 51 7.09 -7.92 -1.97
C ALA A 51 7.72 -8.23 -0.60
N ALA A 52 7.66 -7.29 0.35
CA ALA A 52 8.22 -7.49 1.69
C ALA A 52 7.48 -8.58 2.48
N VAL A 53 6.15 -8.72 2.30
CA VAL A 53 5.39 -9.84 2.87
C VAL A 53 5.84 -11.17 2.26
N ARG A 54 5.94 -11.26 0.92
CA ARG A 54 6.43 -12.48 0.25
C ARG A 54 7.84 -12.86 0.69
N GLU A 55 8.74 -11.89 0.82
CA GLU A 55 10.10 -12.11 1.32
C GLU A 55 10.09 -12.68 2.74
N ARG A 56 9.28 -12.09 3.64
CA ARG A 56 9.17 -12.53 5.03
C ARG A 56 8.67 -13.96 5.19
N PHE A 57 7.68 -14.37 4.38
CA PHE A 57 7.08 -15.70 4.48
C PHE A 57 7.80 -16.74 3.61
N GLY A 58 8.60 -16.32 2.63
CA GLY A 58 9.30 -17.21 1.70
C GLY A 58 8.35 -17.90 0.72
N PRO A 59 8.82 -18.94 0.00
CA PRO A 59 8.01 -19.70 -0.95
C PRO A 59 6.77 -20.29 -0.28
N GLN A 60 5.60 -20.06 -0.88
CA GLN A 60 4.33 -20.61 -0.42
C GLN A 60 3.86 -21.74 -1.34
N PRO A 61 3.04 -22.69 -0.83
CA PRO A 61 2.26 -23.59 -1.66
C PRO A 61 1.43 -22.86 -2.72
N GLU A 62 1.18 -23.50 -3.86
CA GLU A 62 0.41 -22.89 -4.97
C GLU A 62 -1.04 -22.51 -4.58
N ASP A 63 -1.60 -23.19 -3.59
CA ASP A 63 -2.96 -22.99 -3.07
C ASP A 63 -3.02 -22.11 -1.81
N ALA A 64 -1.88 -21.55 -1.38
CA ALA A 64 -1.85 -20.67 -0.22
C ALA A 64 -2.52 -19.32 -0.52
N VAL A 65 -3.34 -18.85 0.42
CA VAL A 65 -4.04 -17.56 0.34
C VAL A 65 -3.55 -16.66 1.46
N PHE A 66 -3.15 -15.43 1.11
CA PHE A 66 -2.85 -14.38 2.07
C PHE A 66 -4.15 -13.74 2.55
N THR A 67 -4.32 -13.69 3.85
CA THR A 67 -5.41 -12.95 4.52
C THR A 67 -4.81 -11.94 5.49
N ALA A 68 -5.59 -10.94 5.90
CA ALA A 68 -5.19 -9.97 6.89
C ALA A 68 -6.26 -9.84 7.97
N VAL A 69 -5.81 -9.60 9.19
CA VAL A 69 -6.64 -9.23 10.33
C VAL A 69 -6.16 -7.86 10.80
N ALA A 70 -7.08 -6.90 10.92
CA ALA A 70 -6.77 -5.63 11.54
C ALA A 70 -6.77 -5.81 13.06
N VAL A 71 -5.80 -5.22 13.75
CA VAL A 71 -5.72 -5.30 15.21
C VAL A 71 -5.67 -3.89 15.76
N GLY A 72 -6.58 -3.59 16.70
CA GLY A 72 -6.64 -2.31 17.41
C GLY A 72 -5.51 -2.13 18.42
N GLU A 73 -5.43 -0.94 19.02
CA GLU A 73 -4.43 -0.60 20.05
C GLU A 73 -4.58 -1.46 21.32
N ASP A 74 -5.79 -1.94 21.58
CA ASP A 74 -6.15 -2.85 22.67
C ASP A 74 -5.86 -4.34 22.35
N ALA A 75 -5.17 -4.61 21.23
CA ALA A 75 -4.90 -5.94 20.71
C ALA A 75 -6.17 -6.74 20.34
N VAL A 76 -7.31 -6.08 20.20
CA VAL A 76 -8.56 -6.72 19.76
C VAL A 76 -8.60 -6.76 18.24
N ALA A 77 -8.93 -7.92 17.69
CA ALA A 77 -9.14 -8.07 16.25
C ALA A 77 -10.36 -7.25 15.82
N ALA A 78 -10.15 -6.36 14.85
CA ALA A 78 -11.19 -5.62 14.16
C ALA A 78 -11.47 -6.26 12.80
N ASP A 79 -12.71 -6.16 12.33
CA ASP A 79 -13.02 -6.55 10.97
C ASP A 79 -12.33 -5.56 10.01
N VAL A 80 -11.78 -6.07 8.91
CA VAL A 80 -11.25 -5.23 7.82
C VAL A 80 -12.36 -4.31 7.28
N ASP A 81 -13.63 -4.73 7.35
CA ASP A 81 -14.77 -3.92 6.96
C ASP A 81 -15.03 -2.71 7.85
N ASP A 82 -14.53 -2.70 9.08
CA ASP A 82 -14.61 -1.57 10.01
C ASP A 82 -13.54 -0.52 9.75
N LEU A 83 -12.50 -0.84 8.96
CA LEU A 83 -11.47 0.12 8.59
C LEU A 83 -12.05 1.27 7.77
N ARG A 84 -11.49 2.47 7.97
CA ARG A 84 -11.80 3.65 7.14
C ARG A 84 -11.71 3.29 5.65
N PRO A 85 -12.64 3.74 4.80
CA PRO A 85 -12.74 3.28 3.41
C PRO A 85 -11.43 3.32 2.62
N GLY A 86 -10.64 4.39 2.75
CA GLY A 86 -9.34 4.51 2.08
C GLY A 86 -8.32 3.48 2.55
N VAL A 87 -8.25 3.24 3.87
CA VAL A 87 -7.34 2.24 4.48
C VAL A 87 -7.77 0.83 4.08
N ARG A 88 -9.08 0.56 4.12
CA ARG A 88 -9.65 -0.73 3.70
C ARG A 88 -9.33 -1.03 2.24
N ALA A 89 -9.52 -0.06 1.35
CA ALA A 89 -9.19 -0.21 -0.07
C ALA A 89 -7.68 -0.45 -0.28
N ALA A 90 -6.81 0.30 0.41
CA ALA A 90 -5.37 0.06 0.33
C ALA A 90 -4.95 -1.34 0.82
N LEU A 91 -5.50 -1.80 1.95
CA LEU A 91 -5.25 -3.15 2.46
C LEU A 91 -5.71 -4.23 1.47
N ARG A 92 -6.93 -4.07 0.92
CA ARG A 92 -7.45 -4.98 -0.10
C ARG A 92 -6.63 -4.98 -1.38
N ALA A 93 -6.06 -3.85 -1.77
CA ALA A 93 -5.12 -3.78 -2.90
C ALA A 93 -3.84 -4.61 -2.61
N VAL A 94 -3.28 -4.53 -1.39
CA VAL A 94 -2.13 -5.36 -0.98
C VAL A 94 -2.48 -6.84 -1.01
N LEU A 95 -3.65 -7.23 -0.49
CA LEU A 95 -4.11 -8.63 -0.53
C LEU A 95 -4.35 -9.11 -1.97
N ALA A 96 -4.92 -8.28 -2.83
CA ALA A 96 -5.14 -8.61 -4.23
C ALA A 96 -3.81 -8.82 -4.96
N GLU A 97 -2.83 -7.93 -4.76
CA GLU A 97 -1.46 -8.07 -5.30
C GLU A 97 -0.80 -9.36 -4.79
N LEU A 98 -0.92 -9.66 -3.49
CA LEU A 98 -0.35 -10.87 -2.88
C LEU A 98 -0.92 -12.16 -3.48
N ASN A 99 -2.25 -12.19 -3.66
CA ASN A 99 -2.99 -13.35 -4.15
C ASN A 99 -3.09 -13.43 -5.69
N GLY A 100 -2.52 -12.46 -6.43
CA GLY A 100 -2.55 -12.45 -7.89
C GLY A 100 -3.91 -12.08 -8.51
N ASP A 101 -4.81 -11.46 -7.72
CA ASP A 101 -6.11 -10.98 -8.19
C ASP A 101 -5.97 -9.57 -8.81
N PHE A 102 -5.54 -9.52 -10.07
CA PHE A 102 -5.27 -8.26 -10.76
C PHE A 102 -6.53 -7.42 -11.00
N GLU A 103 -7.70 -8.05 -11.17
CA GLU A 103 -8.96 -7.32 -11.36
C GLU A 103 -9.35 -6.60 -10.08
N ALA A 104 -9.33 -7.30 -8.94
CA ALA A 104 -9.58 -6.68 -7.65
C ALA A 104 -8.54 -5.59 -7.35
N LEU A 105 -7.27 -5.82 -7.66
CA LEU A 105 -6.20 -4.84 -7.45
C LEU A 105 -6.52 -3.50 -8.13
N GLU A 106 -6.91 -3.50 -9.41
CA GLU A 106 -7.23 -2.26 -10.13
C GLU A 106 -8.40 -1.50 -9.51
N VAL A 107 -9.46 -2.23 -9.11
CA VAL A 107 -10.63 -1.65 -8.46
C VAL A 107 -10.24 -0.98 -7.14
N GLN A 108 -9.46 -1.67 -6.30
CA GLN A 108 -9.06 -1.19 -4.99
C GLN A 108 -8.09 0.00 -5.08
N LEU A 109 -7.13 -0.03 -6.01
CA LEU A 109 -6.25 1.10 -6.30
C LEU A 109 -7.05 2.34 -6.72
N GLY A 110 -8.05 2.16 -7.58
CA GLY A 110 -8.94 3.23 -8.01
C GLY A 110 -9.79 3.80 -6.87
N GLN A 111 -10.24 2.98 -5.92
CA GLN A 111 -10.99 3.44 -4.76
C GLN A 111 -10.11 4.24 -3.80
N ALA A 112 -8.95 3.70 -3.45
CA ALA A 112 -8.02 4.35 -2.53
C ALA A 112 -7.43 5.66 -3.10
N ALA A 113 -7.11 5.72 -4.40
CA ALA A 113 -6.55 6.91 -5.03
C ALA A 113 -7.54 8.09 -5.14
N ARG A 114 -8.86 7.80 -5.15
CA ARG A 114 -9.91 8.83 -5.17
C ARG A 114 -10.25 9.37 -3.77
N GLU A 115 -9.75 8.75 -2.71
CA GLU A 115 -10.04 9.19 -1.35
C GLU A 115 -9.38 10.56 -1.08
N PRO A 116 -10.16 11.62 -0.77
CA PRO A 116 -9.62 12.98 -0.69
C PRO A 116 -8.54 13.19 0.37
N ARG A 117 -8.60 12.46 1.49
CA ARG A 117 -7.65 12.59 2.61
C ARG A 117 -6.41 11.73 2.46
N LEU A 118 -6.27 10.97 1.36
CA LEU A 118 -5.14 10.09 1.08
C LEU A 118 -4.84 9.08 2.21
N THR A 119 -5.83 8.76 3.05
CA THR A 119 -5.64 7.93 4.24
C THR A 119 -5.09 6.55 3.89
N GLY A 120 -5.59 5.94 2.81
CA GLY A 120 -5.09 4.67 2.29
C GLY A 120 -3.64 4.74 1.82
N LEU A 121 -3.28 5.82 1.13
CA LEU A 121 -1.91 6.05 0.66
C LEU A 121 -0.95 6.23 1.84
N VAL A 122 -1.32 7.03 2.83
CA VAL A 122 -0.51 7.25 4.03
C VAL A 122 -0.30 5.95 4.80
N HIS A 123 -1.35 5.12 4.98
CA HIS A 123 -1.18 3.82 5.67
C HIS A 123 -0.31 2.87 4.87
N CYS A 124 -0.48 2.82 3.55
CA CYS A 124 0.35 1.99 2.67
C CYS A 124 1.82 2.44 2.70
N LEU A 125 2.08 3.74 2.77
CA LEU A 125 3.42 4.29 2.97
C LEU A 125 4.01 3.88 4.32
N LEU A 126 3.25 4.00 5.41
CA LEU A 126 3.70 3.59 6.74
C LEU A 126 4.01 2.09 6.80
N TRP A 127 3.19 1.24 6.18
CA TRP A 127 3.46 -0.19 6.05
C TRP A 127 4.73 -0.43 5.24
N ALA A 128 4.87 0.18 4.06
CA ALA A 128 6.05 0.01 3.21
C ALA A 128 7.35 0.51 3.88
N ALA A 129 7.28 1.57 4.67
CA ALA A 129 8.43 2.10 5.40
C ALA A 129 8.81 1.24 6.62
N GLY A 130 7.82 0.68 7.32
CA GLY A 130 8.02 -0.15 8.52
C GLY A 130 8.31 -1.63 8.26
N LEU A 131 8.06 -2.12 7.04
CA LEU A 131 8.51 -3.43 6.59
C LEU A 131 10.03 -3.41 6.34
N PRO A 132 10.76 -4.51 6.59
CA PRO A 132 12.21 -4.59 6.42
C PRO A 132 12.69 -4.21 5.01
#